data_AF-A0A535DKW2-F1
#
_entry.id   AF-A0A535DKW2-F1
#
_cell.length_a   1.000
_cell.length_b   1.000
_cell.length_c   1.000
_cell.angle_alpha   90.00
_cell.angle_beta   90.00
_cell.angle_gamma   90.00
#
_symmetry.space_group_name_H-M   'P 1'
#
loop_
_entity.id
_entity.type
_entity.pdbx_description
1 polymer ?
#
loop_
_entity_poly.entity_id
_entity_poly.type
_entity_poly.pdbx_seq_one_letter_code
_entity_poly.pdbx_strand_id
1 'polypeptide(L)'
;MSERISNGGGYNRFAQSQDRRPAMTSLRFHICETERGWVGLIFSEHGLRETTLPLPSREEALRRVLEAGASESAPERELADVPERVCALASGRYANLAFCIDWNGIAGFRRAVMEEAMRIPLGETRSYGWLAEQVGHPRAARAVGRV
;
A
#
# COMPACT_ATOMS: atom_id res chain seq x y z
N MET A 1 -25.73 4.81 -67.33
CA MET A 1 -24.81 5.97 -67.27
C MET A 1 -24.19 5.95 -65.89
N SER A 2 -22.86 5.77 -65.84
CA SER A 2 -21.85 6.08 -64.79
C SER A 2 -22.25 6.19 -63.31
N GLU A 3 -21.47 5.80 -62.31
CA GLU A 3 -20.14 5.18 -62.17
C GLU A 3 -19.95 4.82 -60.67
N ARG A 4 -18.82 4.14 -60.41
CA ARG A 4 -18.18 3.76 -59.13
C ARG A 4 -18.26 4.85 -58.02
N ILE A 5 -18.09 4.56 -56.72
CA ILE A 5 -16.80 4.35 -56.04
C ILE A 5 -17.03 3.92 -54.57
N SER A 6 -16.20 3.00 -54.09
CA SER A 6 -15.96 2.60 -52.70
C SER A 6 -15.21 3.66 -51.87
N ASN A 7 -15.54 3.79 -50.58
CA ASN A 7 -14.66 4.09 -49.42
C ASN A 7 -15.57 4.15 -48.18
N GLY A 8 -15.28 3.61 -47.00
CA GLY A 8 -14.00 3.40 -46.34
C GLY A 8 -13.92 4.33 -45.12
N GLY A 9 -14.12 3.77 -43.91
CA GLY A 9 -13.69 4.37 -42.63
C GLY A 9 -14.68 5.34 -41.95
N GLY A 10 -15.00 5.05 -40.68
CA GLY A 10 -15.80 5.97 -39.86
C GLY A 10 -16.13 5.41 -38.48
N TYR A 11 -15.11 5.24 -37.64
CA TYR A 11 -15.21 5.13 -36.19
C TYR A 11 -16.22 6.14 -35.60
N ASN A 12 -17.33 5.65 -35.03
CA ASN A 12 -17.79 6.00 -33.66
C ASN A 12 -19.22 5.53 -33.42
N ARG A 13 -19.36 4.51 -32.57
CA ARG A 13 -20.45 4.50 -31.61
C ARG A 13 -19.87 3.94 -30.33
N PHE A 14 -19.44 4.85 -29.45
CA PHE A 14 -19.16 4.60 -28.05
C PHE A 14 -20.44 4.03 -27.40
N ALA A 15 -20.67 2.74 -27.60
CA ALA A 15 -21.61 1.95 -26.83
C ALA A 15 -20.92 1.64 -25.51
N GLN A 16 -21.22 2.46 -24.51
CA GLN A 16 -21.40 2.07 -23.11
C GLN A 16 -20.51 0.91 -22.64
N SER A 17 -19.20 1.16 -22.56
CA SER A 17 -18.31 0.33 -21.76
C SER A 17 -18.48 0.76 -20.31
N GLN A 18 -19.21 -0.08 -19.59
CA GLN A 18 -19.51 -0.03 -18.16
C GLN A 18 -18.39 0.63 -17.34
N ASP A 19 -18.78 1.70 -16.67
CA ASP A 19 -18.09 2.29 -15.52
C ASP A 19 -18.01 1.21 -14.42
N ARG A 20 -16.97 0.37 -14.46
CA ARG A 20 -16.59 -0.45 -13.31
C ARG A 20 -16.06 0.50 -12.25
N ARG A 21 -16.96 1.04 -11.44
CA ARG A 21 -16.60 1.52 -10.10
C ARG A 21 -15.82 0.38 -9.44
N PRO A 22 -14.55 0.58 -9.04
CA PRO A 22 -13.87 -0.44 -8.26
C PRO A 22 -14.73 -0.70 -7.02
N ALA A 23 -14.90 -1.98 -6.65
CA ALA A 23 -15.59 -2.35 -5.42
C ALA A 23 -15.05 -1.46 -4.30
N MET A 24 -15.94 -0.76 -3.59
CA MET A 24 -15.53 0.04 -2.44
C MET A 24 -14.97 -0.93 -1.40
N THR A 25 -13.66 -1.14 -1.39
CA THR A 25 -12.98 -1.93 -0.37
C THR A 25 -13.29 -1.26 0.96
N SER A 26 -14.06 -1.92 1.84
CA SER A 26 -14.29 -1.41 3.19
C SER A 26 -12.95 -1.47 3.93
N LEU A 27 -12.32 -0.31 4.07
CA LEU A 27 -11.11 -0.13 4.84
C LEU A 27 -11.50 0.07 6.31
N ARG A 28 -10.83 -0.69 7.17
CA ARG A 28 -11.01 -0.66 8.62
C ARG A 28 -9.76 -0.17 9.30
N PHE A 29 -9.90 0.40 10.48
CA PHE A 29 -8.77 0.97 11.21
C PHE A 29 -8.67 0.51 12.66
N HIS A 30 -7.45 0.53 13.16
CA HIS A 30 -7.14 0.47 14.58
C HIS A 30 -6.15 1.58 14.91
N ILE A 31 -6.20 2.12 16.13
CA ILE A 31 -5.26 3.14 16.59
C ILE A 31 -4.62 2.62 17.86
N CYS A 32 -3.31 2.42 17.82
CA CYS A 32 -2.53 2.01 18.98
C CYS A 32 -1.65 3.16 19.49
N GLU A 33 -1.52 3.26 20.80
CA GLU A 33 -0.55 4.13 21.46
C GLU A 33 0.79 3.40 21.55
N THR A 34 1.86 4.10 21.15
CA THR A 34 3.24 3.59 21.25
C THR A 34 4.09 4.58 22.04
N GLU A 35 5.29 4.15 22.48
CA GLU A 35 6.28 5.04 23.12
C GLU A 35 6.72 6.22 22.23
N ARG A 36 6.46 6.15 20.92
CA ARG A 36 6.80 7.18 19.94
C ARG A 36 5.61 8.05 19.53
N GLY A 37 4.42 7.81 20.09
CA GLY A 37 3.17 8.46 19.74
C GLY A 37 2.12 7.48 19.20
N TRP A 38 1.07 8.02 18.62
CA TRP A 38 -0.11 7.30 18.15
C TRP A 38 0.06 6.83 16.71
N VAL A 39 -0.18 5.54 16.45
CA VAL A 39 -0.09 4.94 15.12
C VAL A 39 -1.46 4.47 14.69
N GLY A 40 -1.90 4.91 13.52
CA GLY A 40 -3.06 4.37 12.83
C GLY A 40 -2.67 3.18 11.96
N LEU A 41 -3.38 2.08 12.09
CA LEU A 41 -3.25 0.87 11.29
C LEU A 41 -4.50 0.76 10.41
N ILE A 42 -4.32 0.62 9.10
CA ILE A 42 -5.40 0.54 8.12
C ILE A 42 -5.37 -0.85 7.46
N PHE A 43 -6.50 -1.53 7.54
CA PHE A 43 -6.69 -2.90 7.08
C PHE A 43 -7.72 -2.96 5.95
N SER A 44 -7.46 -3.82 4.98
CA SER A 44 -8.47 -4.32 4.06
C SER A 44 -8.86 -5.76 4.44
N GLU A 45 -9.74 -6.37 3.65
CA GLU A 45 -10.00 -7.81 3.73
C GLU A 45 -8.76 -8.69 3.47
N HIS A 46 -7.70 -8.16 2.86
CA HIS A 46 -6.50 -8.94 2.47
C HIS A 46 -5.34 -8.76 3.46
N GLY A 47 -5.49 -7.88 4.46
CA GLY A 47 -4.50 -7.64 5.51
C GLY A 47 -4.17 -6.17 5.73
N LEU A 48 -2.99 -5.90 6.29
CA LEU A 48 -2.52 -4.54 6.57
C LEU A 48 -2.21 -3.83 5.25
N ARG A 49 -2.90 -2.74 4.99
CA ARG A 49 -2.81 -1.96 3.75
C ARG A 49 -1.88 -0.76 3.89
N GLU A 50 -1.99 -0.06 5.02
CA GLU A 50 -1.27 1.19 5.27
C GLU A 50 -1.14 1.44 6.78
N THR A 51 -0.12 2.22 7.15
CA THR A 51 0.08 2.70 8.53
C THR A 51 0.39 4.18 8.51
N THR A 52 -0.10 4.94 9.50
CA THR A 52 0.45 6.27 9.74
C THR A 52 1.83 6.15 10.37
N LEU A 53 2.66 7.19 10.24
CA LEU A 53 3.78 7.37 11.16
C LEU A 53 3.25 7.71 12.56
N PRO A 54 4.08 7.61 13.62
CA PRO A 54 3.70 8.06 14.96
C PRO A 54 3.30 9.54 14.96
N LEU A 55 2.12 9.82 15.50
CA LEU A 55 1.50 11.15 15.60
C LEU A 55 1.36 11.57 17.07
N PRO A 56 1.32 12.86 17.37
CA PRO A 56 1.32 13.35 18.75
C PRO A 56 0.02 13.07 19.51
N SER A 57 -1.10 12.77 18.84
CA SER A 57 -2.39 12.50 19.49
C SER A 57 -3.22 11.44 18.79
N ARG A 58 -4.10 10.78 19.56
CA ARG A 58 -5.09 9.83 19.05
C ARG A 58 -6.01 10.47 18.02
N GLU A 59 -6.40 11.72 18.23
CA GLU A 59 -7.26 12.47 17.32
C GLU A 59 -6.58 12.71 15.97
N GLU A 60 -5.28 13.03 15.96
CA GLU A 60 -4.52 13.17 14.72
C GLU A 60 -4.39 11.86 13.97
N ALA A 61 -4.09 10.75 14.67
CA ALA A 61 -4.09 9.43 14.07
C ALA A 61 -5.45 9.06 13.48
N LEU A 62 -6.54 9.35 14.20
CA LEU A 62 -7.91 9.13 13.72
C LEU A 62 -8.18 9.92 12.44
N ARG A 63 -7.84 11.21 12.42
CA ARG A 63 -8.04 12.04 11.22
C ARG A 63 -7.31 11.47 10.01
N ARG A 64 -6.05 11.04 10.18
CA ARG A 64 -5.24 10.46 9.09
C ARG A 64 -5.81 9.16 8.55
N VAL A 65 -6.30 8.26 9.40
CA VAL A 65 -6.92 7.01 8.90
C VAL A 65 -8.25 7.27 8.20
N LEU A 66 -9.03 8.27 8.64
CA LEU A 66 -10.25 8.70 7.95
C LEU A 66 -9.94 9.34 6.58
N GLU A 67 -8.91 10.21 6.50
CA GLU A 67 -8.43 10.80 5.24
C GLU A 67 -7.93 9.74 4.25
N ALA A 68 -7.39 8.63 4.75
CA ALA A 68 -7.00 7.48 3.94
C ALA A 68 -8.18 6.60 3.48
N GLY A 69 -9.41 6.93 3.89
CA GLY A 69 -10.63 6.25 3.48
C GLY A 69 -11.07 5.08 4.36
N ALA A 70 -10.39 4.84 5.49
CA ALA A 70 -10.89 3.91 6.50
C ALA A 70 -12.09 4.53 7.22
N SER A 71 -13.17 3.78 7.36
CA SER A 71 -14.45 4.33 7.90
C SER A 71 -14.99 3.58 9.10
N GLU A 72 -14.48 2.36 9.36
CA GLU A 72 -14.96 1.49 10.41
C GLU A 72 -13.79 1.02 11.29
N SER A 73 -14.06 0.77 12.57
CA SER A 73 -13.04 0.19 13.45
C SER A 73 -12.87 -1.30 13.14
N ALA A 74 -11.62 -1.76 13.05
CA ALA A 74 -11.31 -3.17 12.86
C ALA A 74 -11.64 -3.98 14.13
N PRO A 75 -12.40 -5.09 14.02
CA PRO A 75 -12.68 -5.98 15.15
C PRO A 75 -11.40 -6.74 15.56
N GLU A 76 -11.29 -7.09 16.84
CA GLU A 76 -10.12 -7.74 17.44
C GLU A 76 -9.58 -8.93 16.63
N ARG A 77 -10.48 -9.78 16.13
CA ARG A 77 -10.15 -10.97 15.32
C ARG A 77 -9.35 -10.67 14.04
N GLU A 78 -9.43 -9.44 13.53
CA GLU A 78 -8.75 -9.01 12.31
C GLU A 78 -7.44 -8.29 12.59
N LEU A 79 -7.24 -7.81 13.83
CA LEU A 79 -6.00 -7.19 14.25
C LEU A 79 -4.87 -8.21 14.39
N ALA A 80 -5.23 -9.47 14.68
CA ALA A 80 -4.28 -10.53 15.04
C ALA A 80 -3.32 -10.03 16.13
N ASP A 81 -2.02 -10.07 15.90
CA ASP A 81 -1.00 -9.52 16.80
C ASP A 81 -0.26 -8.29 16.20
N VAL A 82 -0.87 -7.64 15.20
CA VAL A 82 -0.27 -6.48 14.51
C VAL A 82 -0.06 -5.30 15.47
N PRO A 83 -1.05 -4.87 16.28
CA PRO A 83 -0.85 -3.76 17.23
C PRO A 83 0.30 -4.02 18.20
N GLU A 84 0.37 -5.22 18.79
CA GLU A 84 1.38 -5.62 19.76
C GLU A 84 2.79 -5.57 19.16
N ARG A 85 2.94 -6.08 17.93
CA ARG A 85 4.21 -6.08 17.20
C ARG A 85 4.64 -4.68 16.78
N VAL A 86 3.71 -3.81 16.39
CA VAL A 86 3.98 -2.39 16.10
C VAL A 86 4.45 -1.67 17.36
N CYS A 87 3.78 -1.89 18.49
CA CYS A 87 4.20 -1.33 19.78
C CYS A 87 5.59 -1.85 20.19
N ALA A 88 5.86 -3.15 20.01
CA ALA A 88 7.19 -3.71 20.28
C ALA A 88 8.29 -3.08 19.43
N LEU A 89 8.04 -2.90 18.12
CA LEU A 89 8.98 -2.24 17.21
C LEU A 89 9.22 -0.78 17.60
N ALA A 90 8.18 -0.05 17.99
CA ALA A 90 8.29 1.34 18.43
C ALA A 90 9.16 1.47 19.71
N SER A 91 9.07 0.51 20.63
CA SER A 91 9.96 0.41 21.81
C SER A 91 11.38 -0.09 21.50
N GLY A 92 11.72 -0.32 20.22
CA GLY A 92 13.03 -0.85 19.82
C GLY A 92 13.23 -2.34 20.11
N ARG A 93 12.17 -3.08 20.44
CA ARG A 93 12.23 -4.54 20.58
C ARG A 93 12.11 -5.20 19.22
N TYR A 94 12.76 -6.35 19.05
CA TYR A 94 12.57 -7.17 17.86
C TYR A 94 11.11 -7.63 17.77
N ALA A 95 10.52 -7.47 16.60
CA ALA A 95 9.21 -8.00 16.27
C ALA A 95 9.27 -8.62 14.87
N ASN A 96 8.71 -9.83 14.72
CA ASN A 96 8.55 -10.42 13.40
C ASN A 96 7.45 -9.66 12.65
N LEU A 97 7.78 -9.05 11.51
CA LEU A 97 6.83 -8.28 10.70
C LEU A 97 6.24 -9.10 9.54
N ALA A 98 6.26 -10.43 9.64
CA ALA A 98 5.58 -11.33 8.72
C ALA A 98 4.06 -11.26 8.91
N PHE A 99 3.46 -10.16 8.45
CA PHE A 99 2.02 -9.96 8.36
C PHE A 99 1.52 -10.23 6.95
N CYS A 100 0.22 -10.47 6.82
CA CYS A 100 -0.44 -10.34 5.52
C CYS A 100 -0.48 -8.86 5.15
N ILE A 101 0.33 -8.46 4.16
CA ILE A 101 0.30 -7.12 3.57
C ILE A 101 -0.64 -7.14 2.37
N ASP A 102 -1.55 -6.18 2.33
CA ASP A 102 -2.37 -5.94 1.14
C ASP A 102 -1.59 -5.13 0.09
N TRP A 103 -1.19 -5.81 -0.98
CA TRP A 103 -0.49 -5.23 -2.12
C TRP A 103 -1.43 -4.66 -3.19
N ASN A 104 -2.76 -4.66 -3.00
CA ASN A 104 -3.70 -4.13 -3.99
C ASN A 104 -3.37 -2.67 -4.32
N GLY A 105 -3.22 -2.38 -5.61
CA GLY A 105 -2.79 -1.06 -6.09
C GLY A 105 -1.28 -0.81 -6.07
N ILE A 106 -0.47 -1.78 -5.61
CA ILE A 106 1.00 -1.75 -5.67
C ILE A 106 1.47 -2.96 -6.47
N ALA A 107 2.00 -2.72 -7.67
CA ALA A 107 2.41 -3.79 -8.59
C ALA A 107 3.74 -3.48 -9.29
N GLY A 108 4.28 -4.49 -9.98
CA GLY A 108 5.48 -4.36 -10.81
C GLY A 108 6.69 -3.91 -10.00
N PHE A 109 7.44 -2.95 -10.55
CA PHE A 109 8.69 -2.45 -9.96
C PHE A 109 8.53 -1.98 -8.51
N ARG A 110 7.45 -1.26 -8.19
CA ARG A 110 7.21 -0.74 -6.85
C ARG A 110 7.07 -1.88 -5.83
N ARG A 111 6.26 -2.89 -6.18
CA ARG A 111 6.06 -4.07 -5.34
C ARG A 111 7.37 -4.84 -5.13
N ALA A 112 8.10 -5.11 -6.21
CA ALA A 112 9.38 -5.83 -6.14
C ALA A 112 10.38 -5.13 -5.21
N VAL A 113 10.48 -3.79 -5.30
CA VAL A 113 11.34 -2.99 -4.40
C VAL A 113 10.89 -3.09 -2.94
N MET A 114 9.59 -2.99 -2.66
CA MET A 114 9.08 -3.08 -1.28
C MET A 114 9.26 -4.48 -0.70
N GLU A 115 8.97 -5.53 -1.47
CA GLU A 115 9.17 -6.94 -1.06
C GLU A 115 10.65 -7.23 -0.77
N GLU A 116 11.58 -6.68 -1.55
CA GLU A 116 13.02 -6.84 -1.30
C GLU A 116 13.47 -6.02 -0.10
N ALA A 117 12.98 -4.79 0.07
CA ALA A 117 13.29 -3.96 1.24
C ALA A 117 12.85 -4.62 2.56
N MET A 118 11.74 -5.36 2.55
CA MET A 118 11.28 -6.13 3.71
C MET A 118 12.20 -7.30 4.10
N ARG A 119 13.12 -7.72 3.22
CA ARG A 119 14.11 -8.78 3.51
C ARG A 119 15.37 -8.27 4.19
N ILE A 120 15.54 -6.95 4.27
CA ILE A 120 16.69 -6.34 4.96
C ILE A 120 16.60 -6.69 6.45
N PRO A 121 17.63 -7.32 7.03
CA PRO A 121 17.62 -7.66 8.45
C PRO A 121 17.52 -6.43 9.35
N LEU A 122 16.93 -6.61 10.54
CA LEU A 122 16.84 -5.54 11.53
C LEU A 122 18.23 -5.04 11.92
N GLY A 123 18.41 -3.72 11.94
CA GLY A 123 19.68 -3.08 12.27
C GLY A 123 20.67 -3.00 11.11
N GLU A 124 20.34 -3.56 9.95
CA GLU A 124 21.15 -3.44 8.74
C GLU A 124 20.60 -2.37 7.79
N THR A 125 21.49 -1.86 6.94
CA THR A 125 21.12 -0.93 5.87
C THR A 125 21.59 -1.47 4.53
N ARG A 126 20.89 -1.06 3.46
CA ARG A 126 21.27 -1.32 2.08
C ARG A 126 21.15 -0.02 1.29
N SER A 127 21.99 0.13 0.26
CA SER A 127 21.90 1.29 -0.62
C SER A 127 20.76 1.12 -1.62
N TYR A 128 20.26 2.23 -2.16
CA TYR A 128 19.27 2.17 -3.24
C TYR A 128 19.82 1.47 -4.50
N GLY A 129 21.12 1.55 -4.77
CA GLY A 129 21.77 0.81 -5.85
C GLY A 129 21.73 -0.70 -5.61
N TRP A 130 21.97 -1.14 -4.36
CA TRP A 130 21.86 -2.53 -3.98
C TRP A 130 20.44 -3.07 -4.22
N LEU A 131 19.40 -2.34 -3.78
CA LEU A 131 18.01 -2.72 -4.04
C LEU A 131 17.72 -2.79 -5.55
N ALA A 132 18.20 -1.82 -6.31
CA ALA A 132 18.03 -1.76 -7.76
C ALA A 132 18.66 -2.99 -8.45
N GLU A 133 19.83 -3.44 -7.99
CA GLU A 133 20.47 -4.67 -8.46
C GLU A 133 19.64 -5.92 -8.12
N GLN A 134 19.16 -6.04 -6.87
CA GLN A 134 18.37 -7.20 -6.45
C GLN A 134 17.07 -7.36 -7.25
N VAL A 135 16.41 -6.25 -7.61
CA VAL A 135 15.19 -6.27 -8.43
C VAL A 135 15.45 -6.34 -9.94
N GLY A 136 16.70 -6.54 -10.38
CA GLY A 136 17.04 -6.72 -11.79
C GLY A 136 17.14 -5.43 -12.62
N HIS A 137 17.22 -4.27 -11.97
CA HIS A 137 17.32 -2.96 -12.61
C HIS A 137 18.52 -2.14 -12.09
N PRO A 138 19.78 -2.53 -12.32
CA PRO A 138 20.96 -1.92 -11.67
C PRO A 138 21.11 -0.40 -11.83
N ARG A 139 20.54 0.18 -12.91
CA ARG A 139 20.59 1.63 -13.19
C ARG A 139 19.42 2.42 -12.56
N ALA A 140 18.55 1.78 -11.77
CA ALA A 140 17.31 2.36 -11.28
C ALA A 140 17.39 2.90 -9.83
N ALA A 141 18.57 3.13 -9.27
CA ALA A 141 18.73 3.59 -7.88
C ALA A 141 17.86 4.82 -7.52
N ARG A 142 17.77 5.81 -8.41
CA ARG A 142 16.91 6.99 -8.19
C ARG A 142 15.41 6.68 -8.23
N ALA A 143 15.00 5.68 -9.02
CA ALA A 143 13.62 5.24 -9.08
C ALA A 143 13.24 4.44 -7.84
N VAL A 144 14.14 3.59 -7.34
CA VAL A 144 13.99 2.89 -6.05
C VAL A 144 13.75 3.91 -4.92
N GLY A 145 14.53 4.99 -4.85
CA GLY A 145 14.35 6.02 -3.81
C GLY A 145 13.05 6.83 -3.88
N ARG A 146 12.18 6.60 -4.88
CA ARG A 146 10.87 7.24 -5.05
C ARG A 146 9.68 6.28 -4.86
N VAL A 147 9.95 5.01 -4.56
CA VAL A 147 8.94 3.97 -4.26
C VAL A 147 8.24 4.27 -2.93
#